data_AF-A0A090X4B0-F1
#
_entry.id   AF-A0A090X4B0-F1
#
_cell.length_a   1.000
_cell.length_b   1.000
_cell.length_c   1.000
_cell.angle_alpha   90.00
_cell.angle_beta   90.00
_cell.angle_gamma   90.00
#
_symmetry.space_group_name_H-M   'P 1'
#
loop_
_entity.id
_entity.type
_entity.pdbx_description
1 polymer ?
#
loop_
_entity_poly.entity_id
_entity_poly.type
_entity_poly.pdbx_seq_one_letter_code
_entity_poly.pdbx_strand_id
1 'polypeptide(L)'
;MYTKNNFFTLKNIAFLVLSILLYQTGYANGMPNRDLNFKNDTFQTTIKGIVLDESGVPLPGATIILKGTSTGASTDFDGVFSINAAIGQTLQVSFVGYESQYVDVTSTDLKINLKPLNAMLDEVLIVGYGQQTKKDLTGAVTQLSTGDFKKGVNVSPDNLIQGKVAGVRVVQSSGEPGAGVNVSIRGVGSIRSGSSPLFVVDGIPLSNENVSAASPNVGLGSSSAKNPLNFLNTSDIASITVLKDASAAAIYGARGSNGVVIITTKKGKTGEASITVDSYLSIASVIKKQMFYRLVNTETLLQM
;
A
#
# COMPACT_ATOMS: atom_id res chain seq x y z
N MET A 1 53.10 -1.87 22.46
CA MET A 1 52.93 -1.60 21.01
C MET A 1 51.47 -1.29 20.77
N TYR A 2 51.12 -0.01 20.61
CA TYR A 2 49.76 0.45 20.35
C TYR A 2 49.78 1.17 19.00
N THR A 3 49.20 0.55 17.96
CA THR A 3 49.10 1.14 16.63
C THR A 3 47.80 1.93 16.53
N LYS A 4 47.94 3.25 16.48
CA LYS A 4 46.91 4.22 16.08
C LYS A 4 46.51 3.94 14.63
N ASN A 5 45.23 3.87 14.31
CA ASN A 5 44.77 3.87 12.92
C ASN A 5 43.77 5.01 12.67
N ASN A 6 43.95 5.64 11.51
CA ASN A 6 43.58 7.01 11.19
C ASN A 6 42.07 7.23 10.96
N PHE A 7 41.52 8.25 11.62
CA PHE A 7 40.17 8.80 11.45
C PHE A 7 40.02 9.71 10.21
N PHE A 8 40.88 9.57 9.19
CA PHE A 8 41.10 10.61 8.17
C PHE A 8 40.47 10.34 6.78
N THR A 9 39.60 9.34 6.60
CA THR A 9 39.13 9.00 5.23
C THR A 9 37.64 9.18 4.94
N LEU A 10 36.76 9.41 5.93
CA LEU A 10 35.32 9.50 5.64
C LEU A 10 34.84 10.87 5.14
N LYS A 11 35.45 11.96 5.63
CA LYS A 11 34.98 13.34 5.34
C LYS A 11 35.25 13.77 3.89
N ASN A 12 36.31 13.24 3.27
CA ASN A 12 36.69 13.57 1.89
C ASN A 12 35.90 12.74 0.85
N ILE A 13 35.42 11.55 1.21
CA ILE A 13 34.58 10.72 0.32
C ILE A 13 33.17 11.34 0.19
N ALA A 14 32.62 11.89 1.27
CA ALA A 14 31.33 12.58 1.24
C ALA A 14 31.30 13.78 0.27
N PHE A 15 32.40 14.53 0.18
CA PHE A 15 32.53 15.65 -0.76
C PHE A 15 32.64 15.20 -2.22
N LEU A 16 33.25 14.03 -2.48
CA LEU A 16 33.40 13.47 -3.81
C LEU A 16 32.09 12.86 -4.34
N VAL A 17 31.27 12.27 -3.45
CA VAL A 17 29.93 11.78 -3.80
C VAL A 17 28.97 12.96 -4.07
N LEU A 18 29.07 14.05 -3.29
CA LEU A 18 28.24 15.25 -3.50
C LEU A 18 28.58 15.98 -4.80
N SER A 19 29.85 16.00 -5.23
CA SER A 19 30.25 16.62 -6.51
C SER A 19 29.79 15.81 -7.72
N ILE A 20 29.78 14.47 -7.65
CA ILE A 20 29.26 13.60 -8.72
C ILE A 20 27.74 13.76 -8.88
N LEU A 21 26.99 13.92 -7.78
CA LEU A 21 25.55 14.16 -7.80
C LEU A 21 25.18 15.54 -8.40
N LEU A 22 26.00 16.56 -8.19
CA LEU A 22 25.81 17.88 -8.79
C LEU A 22 26.21 17.93 -10.28
N TYR A 23 27.15 17.11 -10.72
CA TYR A 23 27.54 17.01 -12.14
C TYR A 23 26.46 16.34 -13.00
N GLN A 24 25.65 15.43 -12.45
CA GLN A 24 24.54 14.80 -13.20
C GLN A 24 23.37 15.75 -13.47
N THR A 25 23.22 16.83 -12.70
CA THR A 25 22.19 17.86 -12.97
C THR A 25 22.61 18.90 -14.03
N GLY A 26 23.83 18.82 -14.58
CA GLY A 26 24.39 19.79 -15.53
C GLY A 26 24.45 19.35 -17.00
N TYR A 27 24.16 18.09 -17.32
CA TYR A 27 24.25 17.54 -18.69
C TYR A 27 22.94 16.86 -19.11
N ALA A 28 21.86 17.63 -19.15
CA ALA A 28 20.63 17.24 -19.84
C ALA A 28 20.04 18.42 -20.63
N ASN A 29 20.89 19.24 -21.24
CA ASN A 29 20.47 20.11 -22.34
C ASN A 29 20.67 19.31 -23.63
N GLY A 30 19.68 18.49 -23.95
CA GLY A 30 19.55 17.88 -25.27
C GLY A 30 19.50 18.97 -26.34
N MET A 31 20.16 18.71 -27.46
CA MET A 31 20.09 19.52 -28.67
C MET A 31 18.63 19.85 -29.01
N PRO A 32 18.28 21.08 -29.40
CA PRO A 32 16.95 21.34 -29.92
C PRO A 32 16.81 20.58 -31.24
N ASN A 33 16.07 19.47 -31.22
CA ASN A 33 15.48 18.93 -32.42
C ASN A 33 14.66 20.06 -33.04
N ARG A 34 15.10 20.53 -34.21
CA ARG A 34 14.25 21.33 -35.10
C ARG A 34 13.23 20.36 -35.69
N ASP A 35 12.28 19.96 -34.86
CA ASP A 35 11.03 19.42 -35.35
C ASP A 35 10.42 20.53 -36.20
N LEU A 36 10.35 20.27 -37.51
CA LEU A 36 9.53 21.04 -38.42
C LEU A 36 8.09 20.86 -37.93
N ASN A 37 7.71 21.68 -36.95
CA ASN A 37 6.32 21.87 -36.58
C ASN A 37 5.65 22.44 -37.83
N PHE A 38 5.05 21.55 -38.61
CA PHE A 38 3.87 21.90 -39.37
C PHE A 38 2.86 22.37 -38.33
N LYS A 39 2.92 23.66 -37.99
CA LYS A 39 1.74 24.38 -37.54
C LYS A 39 0.75 24.22 -38.69
N ASN A 40 -0.04 23.17 -38.64
CA ASN A 40 -1.38 23.27 -39.14
C ASN A 40 -1.97 24.39 -38.30
N ASP A 41 -1.96 25.61 -38.84
CA ASP A 41 -2.82 26.70 -38.39
C ASP A 41 -4.26 26.23 -38.65
N THR A 42 -4.68 25.24 -37.86
CA THR A 42 -6.08 24.94 -37.68
C THR A 42 -6.59 26.17 -36.95
N PHE A 43 -7.36 26.99 -37.66
CA PHE A 43 -8.07 28.12 -37.08
C PHE A 43 -8.72 27.68 -35.77
N GLN A 44 -8.15 28.13 -34.65
CA GLN A 44 -8.73 27.90 -33.33
C GLN A 44 -9.99 28.75 -33.28
N THR A 45 -11.13 28.08 -33.23
CA THR A 45 -12.41 28.76 -33.07
C THR A 45 -12.83 28.63 -31.61
N THR A 46 -13.48 29.66 -31.09
CA THR A 46 -14.07 29.58 -29.76
C THR A 46 -15.30 28.70 -29.84
N ILE A 47 -15.19 27.49 -29.29
CA ILE A 47 -16.30 26.55 -29.15
C ILE A 47 -17.00 26.85 -27.85
N LYS A 48 -18.32 27.00 -27.93
CA LYS A 48 -19.20 27.14 -26.79
C LYS A 48 -19.98 25.87 -26.61
N GLY A 49 -20.35 25.56 -25.37
CA GLY A 49 -21.17 24.39 -25.13
C GLY A 49 -21.74 24.40 -23.73
N ILE A 50 -22.63 23.44 -23.48
CA ILE A 50 -23.23 23.22 -22.18
C ILE A 50 -22.97 21.78 -21.73
N VAL A 51 -22.56 21.63 -20.48
CA VAL A 51 -22.42 20.34 -19.80
C VAL A 51 -23.63 20.13 -18.91
N LEU A 52 -24.32 19.02 -19.14
CA LEU A 52 -25.50 18.62 -18.39
C LEU A 52 -25.27 17.26 -17.73
N ASP A 53 -26.03 16.99 -16.68
CA ASP A 53 -26.13 15.65 -16.09
C ASP A 53 -27.11 14.76 -16.89
N GLU A 54 -27.28 13.53 -16.41
CA GLU A 54 -28.22 12.55 -16.96
C GLU A 54 -29.71 12.97 -16.88
N SER A 55 -30.04 13.84 -15.93
CA SER A 55 -31.37 14.40 -15.69
C SER A 55 -31.62 15.69 -16.49
N GLY A 56 -30.61 16.19 -17.23
CA GLY A 56 -30.66 17.42 -18.01
C GLY A 56 -30.40 18.70 -17.20
N VAL A 57 -29.86 18.59 -15.99
CA VAL A 57 -29.48 19.71 -15.12
C VAL A 57 -28.07 20.20 -15.49
N PRO A 58 -27.83 21.52 -15.59
CA PRO A 58 -26.49 22.05 -15.85
C PRO A 58 -25.51 21.72 -14.73
N LEU A 59 -24.29 21.34 -15.12
CA LEU A 59 -23.21 20.97 -14.20
C LEU A 59 -22.17 22.09 -14.09
N PRO A 60 -22.20 22.91 -13.02
CA PRO A 60 -21.18 23.94 -12.79
C PRO A 60 -19.88 23.36 -12.25
N GLY A 61 -18.74 23.88 -12.70
CA GLY A 61 -17.41 23.44 -12.25
C GLY A 61 -16.87 22.15 -12.90
N ALA A 62 -17.55 21.62 -13.91
CA ALA A 62 -16.98 20.60 -14.80
C ALA A 62 -15.71 21.14 -15.49
N THR A 63 -14.66 20.34 -15.49
CA THR A 63 -13.36 20.64 -16.10
C THR A 63 -13.31 20.09 -17.52
N ILE A 64 -12.97 20.95 -18.49
CA ILE A 64 -12.84 20.62 -19.90
C ILE A 64 -11.38 20.82 -20.28
N ILE A 65 -10.73 19.78 -20.80
CA ILE A 65 -9.33 19.83 -21.25
C ILE A 65 -9.27 19.34 -22.70
N LEU A 66 -8.55 20.07 -23.54
CA LEU A 66 -8.26 19.63 -24.89
C LEU A 66 -7.20 18.51 -24.85
N LYS A 67 -7.51 17.36 -25.44
CA LYS A 67 -6.64 16.18 -25.37
C LYS A 67 -5.28 16.47 -26.01
N GLY A 68 -4.22 16.30 -25.23
CA GLY A 68 -2.83 16.50 -25.67
C GLY A 68 -2.30 17.93 -25.52
N THR A 69 -3.09 18.86 -24.96
CA THR A 69 -2.61 20.21 -24.60
C THR A 69 -2.90 20.53 -23.14
N SER A 70 -2.32 21.62 -22.64
CA SER A 70 -2.65 22.20 -21.33
C SER A 70 -3.80 23.21 -21.40
N THR A 71 -4.45 23.33 -22.56
CA THR A 71 -5.58 24.25 -22.75
C THR A 71 -6.82 23.61 -22.14
N GLY A 72 -7.36 24.25 -21.10
CA GLY A 72 -8.59 23.83 -20.47
C GLY A 72 -9.47 25.02 -20.07
N ALA A 73 -10.74 24.71 -19.81
CA ALA A 73 -11.75 25.64 -19.34
C ALA A 73 -12.61 24.96 -18.27
N SER A 74 -13.26 25.75 -17.43
CA SER A 74 -14.29 25.27 -16.50
C SER A 74 -15.65 25.76 -16.97
N THR A 75 -16.70 25.01 -16.63
CA THR A 75 -18.09 25.47 -16.77
C THR A 75 -18.46 26.49 -15.70
N ASP A 76 -19.34 27.42 -16.06
CA ASP A 76 -19.95 28.42 -15.18
C ASP A 76 -21.20 27.88 -14.45
N PHE A 77 -21.89 28.70 -13.66
CA PHE A 77 -23.12 28.35 -12.91
C PHE A 77 -24.23 27.75 -13.78
N ASP A 78 -24.35 28.19 -15.04
CA ASP A 78 -25.33 27.67 -16.00
C ASP A 78 -24.81 26.44 -16.78
N GLY A 79 -23.68 25.85 -16.37
CA GLY A 79 -23.08 24.68 -17.04
C GLY A 79 -22.45 25.01 -18.40
N VAL A 80 -22.36 26.29 -18.76
CA VAL A 80 -21.81 26.75 -20.05
C VAL A 80 -20.28 26.82 -19.97
N PHE A 81 -19.60 26.39 -21.02
CA PHE A 81 -18.15 26.53 -21.19
C PHE A 81 -17.80 27.20 -22.51
N SER A 82 -16.61 27.78 -22.56
CA SER A 82 -16.03 28.39 -23.75
C SER A 82 -14.55 28.02 -23.83
N ILE A 83 -14.13 27.31 -24.88
CA ILE A 83 -12.76 26.85 -25.07
C ILE A 83 -12.31 27.07 -26.52
N ASN A 84 -11.05 27.47 -26.70
CA ASN A 84 -10.45 27.56 -28.04
C ASN A 84 -9.95 26.18 -28.45
N ALA A 85 -10.61 25.58 -29.43
CA ALA A 85 -10.19 24.32 -30.04
C ALA A 85 -10.52 24.32 -31.55
N ALA A 86 -9.86 23.44 -32.28
CA ALA A 86 -10.12 23.22 -33.70
C ALA A 86 -11.15 22.10 -33.89
N ILE A 87 -11.93 22.19 -34.97
CA ILE A 87 -12.84 21.13 -35.39
C ILE A 87 -12.02 19.86 -35.68
N GLY A 88 -12.45 18.72 -35.12
CA GLY A 88 -11.75 17.43 -35.19
C GLY A 88 -10.81 17.12 -34.02
N GLN A 89 -10.67 18.02 -33.04
CA GLN A 89 -9.96 17.72 -31.79
C GLN A 89 -10.90 17.09 -30.75
N THR A 90 -10.36 16.28 -29.84
CA THR A 90 -11.12 15.65 -28.76
C THR A 90 -11.02 16.45 -27.47
N LEU A 91 -12.16 16.77 -26.87
CA LEU A 91 -12.27 17.34 -25.54
C LEU A 91 -12.46 16.22 -24.52
N GLN A 92 -11.74 16.28 -23.41
CA GLN A 92 -11.98 15.48 -22.23
C GLN A 92 -12.76 16.32 -21.23
N VAL A 93 -13.95 15.87 -20.86
CA VAL A 93 -14.79 16.51 -19.83
C VAL A 93 -14.78 15.63 -18.59
N SER A 94 -14.42 16.19 -17.45
CA SER A 94 -14.44 15.49 -16.16
C SER A 94 -15.12 16.34 -15.09
N PHE A 95 -15.86 15.67 -14.21
CA PHE A 95 -16.49 16.27 -13.05
C PHE A 95 -16.50 15.27 -11.89
N VAL A 96 -16.42 15.77 -10.66
CA VAL A 96 -16.38 14.92 -9.47
C VAL A 96 -17.68 14.14 -9.36
N GLY A 97 -17.59 12.81 -9.29
CA GLY A 97 -18.75 11.91 -9.24
C GLY A 97 -19.32 11.52 -10.62
N TYR A 98 -18.65 11.88 -11.72
CA TYR A 98 -19.06 11.55 -13.09
C TYR A 98 -17.95 10.83 -13.87
N GLU A 99 -18.31 10.03 -14.86
CA GLU A 99 -17.37 9.38 -15.76
C GLU A 99 -16.72 10.42 -16.68
N SER A 100 -15.40 10.34 -16.87
CA SER A 100 -14.71 11.23 -17.80
C SER A 100 -15.09 10.89 -19.24
N GLN A 101 -15.69 11.83 -19.95
CA GLN A 101 -16.16 11.62 -21.31
C GLN A 101 -15.25 12.31 -22.32
N TYR A 102 -14.94 11.58 -23.40
CA TYR A 102 -14.23 12.12 -24.56
C TYR A 102 -15.24 12.49 -25.63
N VAL A 103 -15.25 13.75 -26.06
CA VAL A 103 -16.17 14.28 -27.06
C VAL A 103 -15.37 14.96 -28.16
N ASP A 104 -15.56 14.52 -29.40
CA ASP A 104 -14.94 15.16 -30.55
C ASP A 104 -15.66 16.47 -30.91
N VAL A 105 -14.89 17.51 -31.18
CA VAL A 105 -15.41 18.81 -31.61
C VAL A 105 -15.88 18.70 -33.05
N THR A 106 -17.19 18.56 -33.23
CA THR A 106 -17.84 18.51 -34.55
C THR A 106 -18.43 19.86 -34.98
N SER A 107 -18.74 20.74 -34.03
CA SER A 107 -19.37 22.04 -34.29
C SER A 107 -19.00 23.08 -33.21
N THR A 108 -19.40 24.34 -33.43
CA THR A 108 -19.17 25.47 -32.51
C THR A 108 -20.05 25.43 -31.27
N ASP A 109 -21.17 24.72 -31.30
CA ASP A 109 -22.11 24.56 -30.19
C ASP A 109 -22.22 23.09 -29.79
N LEU A 110 -21.69 22.73 -28.62
CA LEU A 110 -21.69 21.35 -28.14
C LEU A 110 -22.61 21.17 -26.94
N LYS A 111 -23.36 20.06 -26.96
CA LYS A 111 -24.14 19.59 -25.81
C LYS A 111 -23.55 18.29 -25.31
N ILE A 112 -23.06 18.29 -24.07
CA ILE A 112 -22.37 17.14 -23.47
C ILE A 112 -23.17 16.69 -22.25
N ASN A 113 -23.67 15.45 -22.28
CA ASN A 113 -24.35 14.84 -21.14
C ASN A 113 -23.40 13.87 -20.45
N LEU A 114 -22.93 14.24 -19.25
CA LEU A 114 -22.09 13.37 -18.45
C LEU A 114 -22.91 12.27 -17.80
N LYS A 115 -22.35 11.06 -17.77
CA LYS A 115 -22.92 9.94 -17.04
C LYS A 115 -22.37 9.93 -15.61
N PRO A 116 -23.19 9.70 -14.59
CA PRO A 116 -22.70 9.57 -13.23
C PRO A 116 -21.72 8.40 -13.15
N LEU A 117 -20.71 8.58 -12.32
CA LEU A 117 -19.75 7.55 -12.02
C LEU A 117 -20.44 6.56 -11.07
N ASN A 118 -21.11 5.56 -11.64
CA ASN A 118 -21.60 4.39 -10.91
C ASN A 118 -20.43 3.47 -10.52
N ALA A 119 -19.37 4.03 -9.92
CA ALA A 119 -18.33 3.27 -9.28
C ALA A 119 -18.79 2.92 -7.85
N MET A 120 -19.81 2.07 -7.74
CA MET A 120 -19.78 1.14 -6.62
C MET A 120 -18.59 0.23 -6.89
N LEU A 121 -17.43 0.60 -6.36
CA LEU A 121 -16.29 -0.29 -6.30
C LEU A 121 -16.74 -1.48 -5.46
N ASP A 122 -17.16 -2.55 -6.12
CA ASP A 122 -17.36 -3.82 -5.45
C ASP A 122 -16.02 -4.19 -4.83
N GLU A 123 -15.96 -4.15 -3.51
CA GLU A 123 -14.78 -4.57 -2.78
C GLU A 123 -14.61 -6.07 -3.05
N VAL A 124 -13.66 -6.39 -3.93
CA VAL A 124 -13.35 -7.76 -4.29
C VAL A 124 -12.50 -8.34 -3.17
N LEU A 125 -13.06 -9.38 -2.55
CA LEU A 125 -12.44 -10.15 -1.50
C LEU A 125 -11.89 -11.44 -2.11
N ILE A 126 -10.61 -11.71 -1.87
CA ILE A 126 -10.00 -12.99 -2.24
C ILE A 126 -10.35 -14.00 -1.15
N VAL A 127 -11.10 -15.03 -1.53
CA VAL A 127 -11.43 -16.15 -0.65
C VAL A 127 -10.91 -17.41 -1.31
N GLY A 128 -9.82 -17.98 -0.80
CA GLY A 128 -9.27 -19.18 -1.41
C GLY A 128 -8.68 -18.92 -2.79
N TYR A 129 -9.23 -19.62 -3.78
CA TYR A 129 -8.83 -19.60 -5.19
C TYR A 129 -9.69 -18.68 -6.07
N GLY A 130 -10.66 -17.96 -5.49
CA GLY A 130 -11.63 -17.12 -6.21
C GLY A 130 -11.72 -15.69 -5.69
N GLN A 131 -12.11 -14.78 -6.59
CA GLN A 131 -12.49 -13.41 -6.28
C GLN A 131 -14.01 -13.38 -6.07
N GLN A 132 -14.48 -13.00 -4.89
CA GLN A 132 -15.91 -12.82 -4.60
C GLN A 132 -16.16 -11.39 -4.12
N THR A 133 -17.32 -10.83 -4.47
CA THR A 133 -17.69 -9.51 -3.96
C THR A 133 -18.05 -9.63 -2.47
N LYS A 134 -17.70 -8.62 -1.68
CA LYS A 134 -18.02 -8.57 -0.24
C LYS A 134 -19.51 -8.75 0.06
N LYS A 135 -20.39 -8.38 -0.88
CA LYS A 135 -21.85 -8.46 -0.75
C LYS A 135 -22.38 -9.90 -0.78
N ASP A 136 -21.70 -10.80 -1.48
CA ASP A 136 -22.14 -12.18 -1.67
C ASP A 136 -21.58 -13.13 -0.59
N LEU A 137 -20.75 -12.62 0.33
CA LEU A 137 -20.20 -13.41 1.43
C LEU A 137 -21.13 -13.42 2.65
N THR A 138 -21.63 -14.61 2.97
CA THR A 138 -22.44 -14.89 4.15
C THR A 138 -21.62 -15.26 5.40
N GLY A 139 -20.30 -15.42 5.27
CA GLY A 139 -19.38 -15.79 6.37
C GLY A 139 -18.70 -14.59 7.04
N ALA A 140 -18.26 -14.76 8.30
CA ALA A 140 -17.51 -13.74 9.04
C ALA A 140 -16.08 -13.60 8.52
N VAL A 141 -15.94 -12.80 7.46
CA VAL A 141 -14.66 -12.41 6.88
C VAL A 141 -14.36 -10.96 7.20
N THR A 142 -13.09 -10.65 7.46
CA THR A 142 -12.63 -9.29 7.67
C THR A 142 -11.44 -9.03 6.77
N GLN A 143 -11.59 -8.11 5.83
CA GLN A 143 -10.52 -7.63 4.97
C GLN A 143 -9.96 -6.34 5.55
N LEU A 144 -8.63 -6.23 5.56
CA LEU A 144 -7.89 -5.04 5.92
C LEU A 144 -7.15 -4.56 4.68
N SER A 145 -7.42 -3.31 4.31
CA SER A 145 -6.67 -2.59 3.28
C SER A 145 -5.44 -1.91 3.87
N THR A 146 -4.55 -1.40 3.02
CA THR A 146 -3.36 -0.64 3.46
C THR A 146 -3.68 0.53 4.39
N GLY A 147 -4.86 1.15 4.26
CA GLY A 147 -5.32 2.23 5.14
C GLY A 147 -5.69 1.77 6.56
N ASP A 148 -6.09 0.50 6.70
CA ASP A 148 -6.59 -0.07 7.96
C ASP A 148 -5.48 -0.66 8.82
N PHE A 149 -4.31 -0.91 8.23
CA PHE A 149 -3.16 -1.49 8.92
C PHE A 149 -2.75 -0.67 10.15
N LYS A 150 -2.20 -1.38 11.13
CA LYS A 150 -1.59 -0.73 12.30
C LYS A 150 -0.52 0.26 11.82
N LYS A 151 -0.67 1.54 12.15
CA LYS A 151 0.33 2.58 11.83
C LYS A 151 1.54 2.42 12.75
N GLY A 152 2.74 2.61 12.20
CA GLY A 152 4.00 2.52 12.93
C GLY A 152 4.97 1.50 12.33
N VAL A 153 6.05 1.21 13.07
CA VAL A 153 7.08 0.26 12.65
C VAL A 153 6.54 -1.16 12.87
N ASN A 154 6.06 -1.79 11.81
CA ASN A 154 5.62 -3.17 11.82
C ASN A 154 6.68 -4.03 11.14
N VAL A 155 7.33 -4.88 11.93
CA VAL A 155 8.40 -5.77 11.46
C VAL A 155 7.88 -7.04 10.78
N SER A 156 6.58 -7.32 10.89
CA SER A 156 5.98 -8.52 10.31
C SER A 156 4.49 -8.32 9.94
N PRO A 157 3.95 -9.10 8.99
CA PRO A 157 2.57 -8.95 8.52
C PRO A 157 1.48 -9.19 9.57
N ASP A 158 1.69 -10.14 10.47
CA ASP A 158 0.83 -10.46 11.61
C ASP A 158 0.69 -9.30 12.62
N ASN A 159 1.69 -8.43 12.72
CA ASN A 159 1.59 -7.22 13.53
C ASN A 159 0.65 -6.18 12.92
N LEU A 160 0.46 -6.18 11.58
CA LEU A 160 -0.41 -5.23 10.89
C LEU A 160 -1.89 -5.42 11.28
N ILE A 161 -2.30 -6.65 11.57
CA ILE A 161 -3.68 -7.01 11.91
C ILE A 161 -3.97 -6.90 13.42
N GLN A 162 -2.95 -6.68 14.24
CA GLN A 162 -3.08 -6.62 15.69
C GLN A 162 -4.01 -5.46 16.11
N GLY A 163 -5.11 -5.79 16.79
CA GLY A 163 -6.10 -4.81 17.24
C GLY A 163 -6.93 -4.19 16.11
N LYS A 164 -6.79 -4.68 14.88
CA LYS A 164 -7.56 -4.22 13.71
C LYS A 164 -8.70 -5.16 13.33
N VAL A 165 -8.58 -6.45 13.68
CA VAL A 165 -9.63 -7.44 13.44
C VAL A 165 -10.22 -7.91 14.77
N ALA A 166 -11.54 -7.78 14.91
CA ALA A 166 -12.26 -8.27 16.07
C ALA A 166 -12.15 -9.80 16.18
N GLY A 167 -11.82 -10.30 17.38
CA GLY A 167 -11.64 -11.72 17.66
C GLY A 167 -10.28 -12.29 17.23
N VAL A 168 -9.35 -11.47 16.72
CA VAL A 168 -7.97 -11.89 16.45
C VAL A 168 -7.07 -11.39 17.57
N ARG A 169 -6.33 -12.32 18.19
CA ARG A 169 -5.35 -12.05 19.23
C ARG A 169 -3.96 -12.38 18.72
N VAL A 170 -3.11 -11.36 18.66
CA VAL A 170 -1.71 -11.43 18.22
C VAL A 170 -0.82 -11.14 19.43
N VAL A 171 -0.05 -12.13 19.88
CA VAL A 171 0.86 -12.04 21.03
C VAL A 171 2.29 -12.28 20.56
N GLN A 172 3.14 -11.28 20.69
CA GLN A 172 4.57 -11.42 20.43
C GLN A 172 5.23 -12.18 21.59
N SER A 173 6.04 -13.20 21.27
CA SER A 173 6.68 -14.03 22.30
C SER A 173 7.89 -13.33 22.94
N SER A 174 8.51 -12.39 22.22
CA SER A 174 9.60 -11.54 22.71
C SER A 174 9.59 -10.18 22.00
N GLY A 175 10.41 -9.24 22.47
CA GLY A 175 10.61 -7.94 21.83
C GLY A 175 11.72 -7.93 20.76
N GLU A 176 12.24 -9.10 20.39
CA GLU A 176 13.23 -9.22 19.31
C GLU A 176 12.54 -8.97 17.95
N PRO A 177 13.11 -8.13 17.06
CA PRO A 177 12.59 -7.97 15.71
C PRO A 177 12.53 -9.33 14.98
N GLY A 178 11.34 -9.67 14.45
CA GLY A 178 11.12 -10.97 13.79
C GLY A 178 10.97 -12.16 14.75
N ALA A 179 10.77 -11.93 16.06
CA ALA A 179 10.40 -12.97 16.99
C ALA A 179 9.13 -13.72 16.56
N GLY A 180 9.02 -14.98 16.97
CA GLY A 180 7.79 -15.76 16.79
C GLY A 180 6.59 -15.05 17.43
N VAL A 181 5.51 -14.97 16.66
CA VAL A 181 4.24 -14.37 17.09
C VAL A 181 3.17 -15.45 17.14
N ASN A 182 2.45 -15.50 18.26
CA ASN A 182 1.32 -16.39 18.42
C ASN A 182 0.04 -15.64 18.02
N VAL A 183 -0.56 -16.09 16.91
CA VAL A 183 -1.83 -15.57 16.40
C VAL A 183 -2.92 -16.59 16.73
N SER A 184 -4.03 -16.13 17.28
CA SER A 184 -5.23 -16.95 17.52
C SER A 184 -6.47 -16.21 17.05
N ILE A 185 -7.39 -16.94 16.42
CA ILE A 185 -8.65 -16.41 15.90
C ILE A 185 -9.78 -17.05 16.71
N ARG A 186 -10.58 -16.23 17.39
CA ARG A 186 -11.66 -16.66 18.30
C ARG A 186 -11.21 -17.55 19.47
N GLY A 187 -9.96 -17.40 19.89
CA GLY A 187 -9.41 -18.08 21.07
C GLY A 187 -8.67 -19.37 20.75
N VAL A 188 -8.52 -20.24 21.74
CA VAL A 188 -7.77 -21.50 21.62
C VAL A 188 -8.71 -22.63 21.16
N GLY A 189 -8.55 -23.07 19.91
CA GLY A 189 -9.38 -24.14 19.32
C GLY A 189 -8.98 -25.56 19.69
N SER A 190 -7.84 -25.77 20.35
CA SER A 190 -7.35 -27.10 20.73
C SER A 190 -6.49 -27.05 21.98
N ILE A 191 -6.61 -28.08 22.82
CA ILE A 191 -5.77 -28.32 24.00
C ILE A 191 -4.44 -28.97 23.60
N ARG A 192 -4.39 -29.68 22.45
CA ARG A 192 -3.24 -30.55 22.08
C ARG A 192 -2.60 -30.21 20.74
N SER A 193 -3.33 -29.63 19.78
CA SER A 193 -2.87 -29.47 18.39
C SER A 193 -2.49 -28.04 18.00
N GLY A 194 -2.34 -27.15 18.99
CA GLY A 194 -2.06 -25.73 18.74
C GLY A 194 -3.29 -24.97 18.22
N SER A 195 -3.26 -23.64 18.35
CA SER A 195 -4.37 -22.74 18.02
C SER A 195 -4.01 -21.73 16.92
N SER A 196 -2.89 -21.94 16.22
CA SER A 196 -2.43 -21.03 15.18
C SER A 196 -3.30 -21.18 13.92
N PRO A 197 -3.68 -20.08 13.26
CA PRO A 197 -4.41 -20.13 12.01
C PRO A 197 -3.48 -20.55 10.86
N LEU A 198 -4.07 -20.98 9.74
CA LEU A 198 -3.33 -21.21 8.51
C LEU A 198 -3.01 -19.87 7.85
N PHE A 199 -1.74 -19.63 7.52
CA PHE A 199 -1.33 -18.47 6.72
C PHE A 199 -1.26 -18.86 5.25
N VAL A 200 -1.83 -18.03 4.37
CA VAL A 200 -1.83 -18.23 2.93
C VAL A 200 -1.30 -16.96 2.28
N VAL A 201 -0.26 -17.08 1.47
CA VAL A 201 0.35 -15.95 0.78
C VAL A 201 0.15 -16.14 -0.71
N ASP A 202 -0.57 -15.22 -1.35
CA ASP A 202 -0.87 -15.27 -2.79
C ASP A 202 -1.43 -16.63 -3.27
N GLY A 203 -2.21 -17.30 -2.41
CA GLY A 203 -2.82 -18.61 -2.68
C GLY A 203 -1.98 -19.82 -2.24
N ILE A 204 -0.75 -19.61 -1.78
CA ILE A 204 0.13 -20.68 -1.30
C ILE A 204 0.04 -20.80 0.23
N PRO A 205 -0.45 -21.93 0.79
CA PRO A 205 -0.51 -22.13 2.23
C PRO A 205 0.89 -22.34 2.80
N LEU A 206 1.28 -21.52 3.76
CA LEU A 206 2.51 -21.69 4.51
C LEU A 206 2.31 -22.74 5.60
N SER A 207 3.36 -23.50 5.88
CA SER A 207 3.40 -24.31 7.09
C SER A 207 3.66 -23.40 8.29
N ASN A 208 2.93 -23.62 9.39
CA ASN A 208 3.20 -22.98 10.69
C ASN A 208 4.45 -23.57 11.37
N GLU A 209 5.30 -24.24 10.60
CA GLU A 209 6.58 -24.77 11.05
C GLU A 209 7.47 -23.61 11.46
N ASN A 210 8.15 -23.74 12.59
CA ASN A 210 9.11 -22.73 13.00
C ASN A 210 10.22 -22.67 11.96
N VAL A 211 10.37 -21.51 11.29
CA VAL A 211 11.43 -21.31 10.30
C VAL A 211 12.72 -20.96 11.03
N SER A 212 13.15 -21.86 11.91
CA SER A 212 14.48 -21.76 12.51
C SER A 212 15.47 -21.95 11.37
N ALA A 213 16.29 -20.93 11.09
CA ALA A 213 17.49 -21.17 10.30
C ALA A 213 18.20 -22.35 10.95
N ALA A 214 18.59 -23.36 10.17
CA ALA A 214 19.43 -24.45 10.62
C ALA A 214 20.79 -23.86 10.98
N SER A 215 20.87 -23.17 12.13
CA SER A 215 22.13 -22.83 12.75
C SER A 215 22.73 -24.16 13.16
N PRO A 216 23.99 -24.47 12.79
CA PRO A 216 24.67 -25.64 13.31
C PRO A 216 24.55 -25.54 14.83
N ASN A 217 23.99 -26.58 15.47
CA ASN A 217 23.79 -26.61 16.91
C ASN A 217 25.17 -26.66 17.62
N VAL A 218 25.84 -25.51 17.71
CA VAL A 218 27.16 -25.33 18.35
C VAL A 218 27.04 -25.14 19.86
N GLY A 219 25.93 -25.53 20.48
CA GLY A 219 25.76 -25.53 21.94
C GLY A 219 25.67 -24.14 22.60
N LEU A 220 25.49 -23.05 21.83
CA LEU A 220 25.41 -21.67 22.33
C LEU A 220 23.98 -21.09 22.36
N GLY A 221 22.96 -21.93 22.56
CA GLY A 221 21.58 -21.51 22.81
C GLY A 221 20.59 -21.89 21.71
N SER A 222 19.37 -22.24 22.12
CA SER A 222 18.27 -22.57 21.22
C SER A 222 17.83 -21.33 20.45
N SER A 223 17.92 -21.38 19.11
CA SER A 223 17.35 -20.34 18.26
C SER A 223 15.82 -20.38 18.39
N SER A 224 15.24 -19.33 18.96
CA SER A 224 13.78 -19.21 19.13
C SER A 224 13.06 -19.34 17.79
N ALA A 225 11.86 -19.93 17.85
CA ALA A 225 10.87 -19.95 16.78
C ALA A 225 10.81 -18.61 16.02
N LYS A 226 11.23 -18.60 14.75
CA LYS A 226 11.06 -17.43 13.87
C LYS A 226 9.68 -17.49 13.21
N ASN A 227 9.06 -16.34 13.11
CA ASN A 227 7.76 -16.16 12.48
C ASN A 227 7.83 -16.53 10.99
N PRO A 228 6.96 -17.45 10.49
CA PRO A 228 6.96 -17.86 9.10
C PRO A 228 6.65 -16.73 8.11
N LEU A 229 6.17 -15.57 8.58
CA LEU A 229 5.86 -14.41 7.74
C LEU A 229 7.00 -13.39 7.63
N ASN A 230 8.14 -13.60 8.30
CA ASN A 230 9.26 -12.66 8.27
C ASN A 230 9.93 -12.51 6.90
N PHE A 231 9.69 -13.43 5.97
CA PHE A 231 10.20 -13.29 4.60
C PHE A 231 9.39 -12.27 3.78
N LEU A 232 8.20 -11.88 4.24
CA LEU A 232 7.36 -10.88 3.60
C LEU A 232 7.63 -9.50 4.18
N ASN A 233 7.97 -8.57 3.29
CA ASN A 233 8.00 -7.16 3.63
C ASN A 233 6.57 -6.62 3.79
N THR A 234 6.34 -5.84 4.84
CA THR A 234 5.03 -5.23 5.11
C THR A 234 4.65 -4.17 4.07
N SER A 235 5.62 -3.54 3.40
CA SER A 235 5.37 -2.59 2.31
C SER A 235 4.74 -3.23 1.07
N ASP A 236 4.96 -4.52 0.87
CA ASP A 236 4.59 -5.23 -0.35
C ASP A 236 3.19 -5.85 -0.23
N ILE A 237 2.55 -5.71 0.93
CA ILE A 237 1.21 -6.23 1.18
C ILE A 237 0.17 -5.26 0.62
N ALA A 238 -0.72 -5.78 -0.22
CA ALA A 238 -1.87 -5.05 -0.74
C ALA A 238 -3.08 -5.15 0.20
N SER A 239 -3.38 -6.35 0.69
CA SER A 239 -4.47 -6.57 1.63
C SER A 239 -4.25 -7.81 2.48
N ILE A 240 -4.89 -7.84 3.65
CA ILE A 240 -4.92 -9.01 4.52
C ILE A 240 -6.37 -9.36 4.79
N THR A 241 -6.74 -10.60 4.46
CA THR A 241 -8.07 -11.14 4.65
C THR A 241 -8.05 -12.20 5.74
N VAL A 242 -8.90 -12.04 6.74
CA VAL A 242 -9.04 -12.99 7.84
C VAL A 242 -10.38 -13.70 7.76
N LEU A 243 -10.34 -15.02 7.53
CA LEU A 243 -11.48 -15.91 7.55
C LEU A 243 -11.64 -16.45 8.98
N LYS A 244 -12.69 -16.01 9.69
CA LYS A 244 -12.93 -16.38 11.10
C LYS A 244 -13.86 -17.58 11.28
N ASP A 245 -14.69 -17.85 10.28
CA ASP A 245 -15.68 -18.92 10.29
C ASP A 245 -15.21 -20.18 9.57
N ALA A 246 -15.71 -21.32 10.03
CA ALA A 246 -15.48 -22.62 9.42
C ALA A 246 -16.02 -22.70 7.98
N SER A 247 -17.14 -22.03 7.65
CA SER A 247 -17.69 -22.05 6.28
C SER A 247 -16.78 -21.32 5.28
N ALA A 248 -16.23 -20.18 5.67
CA ALA A 248 -15.29 -19.42 4.85
C ALA A 248 -13.93 -20.14 4.76
N ALA A 249 -13.47 -20.75 5.85
CA ALA A 249 -12.21 -21.49 5.89
C ALA A 249 -12.28 -22.90 5.28
N ALA A 250 -13.47 -23.43 4.99
CA ALA A 250 -13.69 -24.80 4.48
C ALA A 250 -12.92 -25.09 3.19
N ILE A 251 -12.65 -24.07 2.38
CA ILE A 251 -11.84 -24.18 1.15
C ILE A 251 -10.42 -24.73 1.46
N TYR A 252 -9.89 -24.44 2.64
CA TYR A 252 -8.56 -24.90 3.07
C TYR A 252 -8.61 -26.17 3.94
N GLY A 253 -9.79 -26.79 4.05
CA GLY A 253 -9.99 -28.06 4.76
C GLY A 253 -9.65 -28.01 6.25
N ALA A 254 -9.21 -29.15 6.80
CA ALA A 254 -8.92 -29.30 8.23
C ALA A 254 -7.84 -28.31 8.75
N ARG A 255 -6.92 -27.87 7.88
CA ARG A 255 -5.87 -26.89 8.24
C ARG A 255 -6.44 -25.50 8.52
N GLY A 256 -7.62 -25.18 7.99
CA GLY A 256 -8.34 -23.92 8.25
C GLY A 256 -9.26 -23.95 9.48
N SER A 257 -9.26 -25.03 10.27
CA SER A 257 -10.16 -25.18 11.44
C SER A 257 -9.98 -24.10 12.51
N ASN A 258 -8.76 -23.58 12.67
CA ASN A 258 -8.43 -22.45 13.57
C ASN A 258 -8.56 -21.07 12.88
N GLY A 259 -9.17 -21.02 11.69
CA GLY A 259 -9.24 -19.84 10.83
C GLY A 259 -8.08 -19.73 9.85
N VAL A 260 -8.23 -18.82 8.87
CA VAL A 260 -7.27 -18.63 7.78
C VAL A 260 -6.95 -17.15 7.63
N VAL A 261 -5.66 -16.82 7.50
CA VAL A 261 -5.18 -15.47 7.19
C VAL A 261 -4.59 -15.50 5.80
N ILE A 262 -5.25 -14.84 4.86
CA ILE A 262 -4.84 -14.69 3.47
C ILE A 262 -4.13 -13.34 3.34
N ILE A 263 -2.90 -13.37 2.84
CA ILE A 263 -2.08 -12.20 2.55
C ILE A 263 -1.97 -12.09 1.03
N THR A 264 -2.32 -10.94 0.48
CA THR A 264 -2.19 -10.64 -0.94
C THR A 264 -1.13 -9.58 -1.14
N THR A 265 -0.14 -9.86 -2.00
CA THR A 265 0.92 -8.91 -2.33
C THR A 265 0.48 -7.93 -3.42
N LYS A 266 1.15 -6.77 -3.47
CA LYS A 266 0.95 -5.76 -4.50
C LYS A 266 1.42 -6.32 -5.85
N LYS A 267 0.53 -6.24 -6.85
CA LYS A 267 0.83 -6.59 -8.24
C LYS A 267 0.91 -5.32 -9.09
N GLY A 268 1.71 -5.36 -10.15
CA GLY A 268 1.78 -4.27 -11.12
C GLY A 268 0.40 -3.99 -11.73
N LYS A 269 0.03 -2.72 -11.83
CA LYS A 269 -1.21 -2.27 -12.47
C LYS A 269 -0.90 -1.74 -13.86
N THR A 270 -1.77 -1.99 -14.82
CA THR A 270 -1.70 -1.37 -16.15
C THR A 270 -2.00 0.12 -16.02
N GLY A 271 -1.15 0.98 -16.59
CA GLY A 271 -1.29 2.43 -16.51
C GLY A 271 0.06 3.13 -16.33
N GLU A 272 0.04 4.31 -15.74
CA GLU A 272 1.24 5.10 -15.49
C GLU A 272 2.15 4.45 -14.43
N ALA A 273 3.46 4.46 -14.68
CA ALA A 273 4.44 3.95 -13.74
C ALA A 273 4.49 4.84 -12.50
N SER A 274 4.16 4.27 -11.34
CA SER A 274 4.29 4.94 -10.04
C SER A 274 5.45 4.35 -9.27
N ILE A 275 6.36 5.20 -8.80
CA ILE A 275 7.50 4.84 -7.96
C ILE A 275 7.27 5.47 -6.59
N THR A 276 7.18 4.65 -5.55
CA THR A 276 7.10 5.09 -4.16
C THR A 276 8.38 4.69 -3.45
N VAL A 277 9.01 5.64 -2.76
CA VAL A 277 10.22 5.41 -1.95
C VAL A 277 9.89 5.74 -0.51
N ASP A 278 9.87 4.72 0.33
CA ASP A 278 9.67 4.85 1.76
C ASP A 278 11.02 4.79 2.50
N SER A 279 11.28 5.75 3.39
CA SER A 279 12.46 5.77 4.25
C SER A 279 12.05 6.05 5.69
N TYR A 280 12.57 5.25 6.62
CA TYR A 280 12.33 5.44 8.05
C TYR A 280 13.60 5.15 8.84
N LEU A 281 13.80 5.91 9.93
CA LEU A 281 14.85 5.67 10.92
C LEU A 281 14.16 5.38 12.26
N SER A 282 14.58 4.31 12.93
CA SER A 282 13.98 3.91 14.21
C SER A 282 15.07 3.54 15.21
N ILE A 283 14.97 4.13 16.41
CA ILE A 283 15.86 3.84 17.53
C ILE A 283 15.02 3.08 18.57
N ALA A 284 15.42 1.86 18.87
CA ALA A 284 14.79 1.06 19.92
C ALA A 284 15.54 1.31 21.24
N SER A 285 14.81 1.75 22.27
CA SER A 285 15.32 1.88 23.64
C SER A 285 14.53 0.96 24.58
N VAL A 286 15.19 0.44 25.61
CA VAL A 286 14.55 -0.44 26.59
C VAL A 286 13.62 0.40 27.46
N ILE A 287 12.30 0.21 27.28
CA ILE A 287 11.23 1.00 27.93
C ILE A 287 11.30 0.94 29.46
N LYS A 288 11.82 -0.16 30.02
CA LYS A 288 12.00 -0.34 31.47
C LYS A 288 13.20 -1.24 31.73
N LYS A 289 14.30 -0.68 32.22
CA LYS A 289 15.26 -1.46 33.02
C LYS A 289 14.45 -1.93 34.22
N GLN A 290 14.06 -3.20 34.25
CA GLN A 290 13.14 -3.70 35.28
C GLN A 290 13.69 -3.33 36.66
N MET A 291 12.98 -2.44 37.35
CA MET A 291 13.19 -2.07 38.75
C MET A 291 12.78 -3.23 39.68
N PHE A 292 12.82 -4.49 39.20
CA PHE A 292 12.32 -5.69 39.88
C PHE A 292 13.44 -6.56 40.47
N TYR A 293 14.69 -6.24 40.17
CA TYR A 293 15.77 -6.55 41.09
C TYR A 293 16.36 -5.21 41.51
N ARG A 294 15.83 -4.64 42.59
CA ARG A 294 16.69 -3.88 43.49
C ARG A 294 17.68 -4.90 44.04
N LEU A 295 18.67 -5.27 43.23
CA LEU A 295 19.87 -5.91 43.72
C LEU A 295 20.31 -4.99 44.84
N VAL A 296 20.30 -5.53 46.06
CA VAL A 296 20.77 -4.81 47.23
C VAL A 296 22.17 -4.34 46.83
N ASN A 297 22.33 -3.03 46.73
CA ASN A 297 23.63 -2.47 46.43
C ASN A 297 24.54 -2.92 47.58
N THR A 298 25.81 -3.23 47.32
CA THR A 298 26.72 -3.77 48.35
C THR A 298 26.76 -2.91 49.62
N GLU A 299 26.55 -1.61 49.49
CA GLU A 299 26.42 -0.67 50.62
C GLU A 299 25.20 -0.92 51.52
N THR A 300 24.06 -1.32 50.94
CA THR A 300 22.86 -1.69 51.70
C THR A 300 22.94 -3.07 52.33
N LEU A 301 23.85 -3.94 51.88
CA LEU A 301 24.04 -5.28 52.45
C LEU A 301 25.01 -5.27 53.64
N LEU A 302 25.91 -4.29 53.71
CA LEU A 302 26.83 -4.07 54.84
C LEU A 302 26.19 -3.35 56.03
N GLN A 303 24.94 -2.89 55.90
CA GLN A 303 24.18 -2.21 56.95
C GLN A 303 23.07 -3.08 57.58
N MET A 304 22.93 -4.34 57.14
CA MET A 304 22.07 -5.36 57.76
C MET A 304 22.92 -6.33 58.58
#